data_AF-A0A7J2YMG0-F1
#
_entry.id   AF-A0A7J2YMG0-F1
#
_cell.length_a   1.000
_cell.length_b   1.000
_cell.length_c   1.000
_cell.angle_alpha   90.00
_cell.angle_beta   90.00
_cell.angle_gamma   90.00
#
_symmetry.space_group_name_H-M   'P 1'
#
loop_
_entity.id
_entity.type
_entity.pdbx_description
1 polymer ?
#
loop_
_entity_poly.entity_id
_entity_poly.type
_entity_poly.pdbx_seq_one_letter_code
_entity_poly.pdbx_strand_id
1 'polypeptide(L)'
;TRTVIGMEIDSINIKVILRGKAMGISENQIRHYLIPMSEVFDEKDWEEVMKAADVRTSIEYLLTSARLVIARDHQYMFNDLLKEYESSHSLSKLEMIMDRGLLKTSLKMLKRYTPFFNIGLLLAFLNLKWFEVRNLRAVVKGVENGISPDKIRKLLILPIDDTSR
;
A
#
# COMPACT_ATOMS: atom_id res chain seq x y z
N THR A 1 -9.05 5.90 -13.99
CA THR A 1 -8.09 4.84 -14.34
C THR A 1 -6.73 4.99 -13.70
N ARG A 2 -5.97 6.04 -14.04
CA ARG A 2 -4.53 6.15 -13.74
C ARG A 2 -4.19 6.12 -12.24
N THR A 3 -4.99 6.77 -11.40
CA THR A 3 -4.74 6.87 -9.95
C THR A 3 -4.75 5.53 -9.20
N VAL A 4 -5.67 4.61 -9.52
CA VAL A 4 -5.75 3.30 -8.82
C VAL A 4 -4.56 2.42 -9.19
N ILE A 5 -4.25 2.36 -10.49
CA ILE A 5 -3.14 1.55 -11.01
C ILE A 5 -1.80 2.07 -10.51
N GLY A 6 -1.57 3.38 -10.59
CA GLY A 6 -0.33 3.99 -10.11
C GLY A 6 -0.13 3.71 -8.62
N MET A 7 -1.17 3.93 -7.81
CA MET A 7 -1.11 3.65 -6.37
C MET A 7 -0.82 2.17 -6.06
N GLU A 8 -1.42 1.25 -6.82
CA GLU A 8 -1.20 -0.18 -6.67
C GLU A 8 0.25 -0.57 -7.01
N ILE A 9 0.76 -0.11 -8.15
CA ILE A 9 2.13 -0.36 -8.59
C ILE A 9 3.13 0.23 -7.59
N ASP A 10 2.97 1.49 -7.22
CA ASP A 10 3.85 2.16 -6.26
C ASP A 10 3.86 1.42 -4.92
N SER A 11 2.67 1.03 -4.42
CA SER A 11 2.57 0.25 -3.19
C SER A 11 3.27 -1.10 -3.30
N ILE A 12 3.21 -1.78 -4.45
CA ILE A 12 3.93 -3.04 -4.70
C ILE A 12 5.43 -2.80 -4.67
N ASN A 13 5.93 -1.82 -5.42
CA ASN A 13 7.35 -1.48 -5.49
C ASN A 13 7.92 -1.15 -4.10
N ILE A 14 7.20 -0.32 -3.33
CA ILE A 14 7.60 0.04 -1.97
C ILE A 14 7.66 -1.21 -1.08
N LYS A 15 6.65 -2.08 -1.12
CA LYS A 15 6.65 -3.34 -0.36
C LYS A 15 7.83 -4.24 -0.75
N VAL A 16 8.14 -4.33 -2.03
CA VAL A 16 9.28 -5.10 -2.55
C VAL A 16 10.59 -4.55 -2.00
N ILE A 17 10.81 -3.23 -2.06
CA ILE A 17 12.02 -2.59 -1.56
C ILE A 17 12.17 -2.81 -0.05
N LEU A 18 11.12 -2.53 0.73
CA LEU A 18 11.18 -2.64 2.19
C LEU A 18 11.43 -4.09 2.64
N ARG A 19 10.79 -5.08 2.01
CA ARG A 19 11.05 -6.50 2.27
C ARG A 19 12.47 -6.91 1.88
N GLY A 20 12.91 -6.49 0.70
CA GLY A 20 14.25 -6.79 0.20
C GLY A 20 15.33 -6.28 1.15
N LYS A 21 15.20 -5.03 1.62
CA LYS A 21 16.09 -4.44 2.63
C LYS A 21 16.04 -5.22 3.94
N ALA A 22 14.85 -5.56 4.44
CA ALA A 22 14.69 -6.35 5.67
C ALA A 22 15.31 -7.76 5.58
N MET A 23 15.38 -8.33 4.37
CA MET A 23 15.97 -9.64 4.10
C MET A 23 17.47 -9.57 3.70
N GLY A 24 18.07 -8.38 3.65
CA GLY A 24 19.46 -8.20 3.22
C GLY A 24 19.71 -8.52 1.74
N ILE A 25 18.68 -8.46 0.90
CA ILE A 25 18.79 -8.68 -0.55
C ILE A 25 19.52 -7.49 -1.17
N SER A 26 20.42 -7.76 -2.12
CA SER A 26 21.18 -6.70 -2.80
C SER A 26 20.28 -5.76 -3.60
N GLU A 27 20.64 -4.48 -3.67
CA GLU A 27 19.89 -3.46 -4.42
C GLU A 27 19.67 -3.86 -5.89
N ASN A 28 20.72 -4.40 -6.52
CA ASN A 28 20.64 -4.90 -7.89
C ASN A 28 19.55 -5.97 -8.03
N GLN A 29 19.44 -6.92 -7.11
CA GLN A 29 18.39 -7.93 -7.15
C GLN A 29 17.01 -7.34 -6.91
N ILE A 30 16.85 -6.44 -5.93
CA ILE A 30 15.57 -5.76 -5.64
C ILE A 30 15.05 -5.04 -6.89
N ARG A 31 15.93 -4.33 -7.60
CA ARG A 31 15.60 -3.59 -8.83
C ARG A 31 14.92 -4.45 -9.89
N HIS A 32 15.31 -5.72 -10.05
CA HIS A 32 14.71 -6.62 -11.03
C HIS A 32 13.25 -7.00 -10.72
N TYR A 33 12.79 -6.77 -9.49
CA TYR A 33 11.41 -7.06 -9.07
C TYR A 33 10.51 -5.82 -9.07
N LEU A 34 11.03 -4.65 -9.44
CA LEU A 34 10.22 -3.43 -9.55
C LEU A 34 9.44 -3.42 -10.85
N ILE A 35 8.20 -2.94 -10.76
CA ILE A 35 7.35 -2.71 -11.92
C ILE A 35 7.71 -1.32 -12.48
N PRO A 36 8.21 -1.22 -13.73
CA PRO A 36 8.76 0.01 -14.30
C PRO A 36 7.65 0.93 -14.84
N MET A 37 6.62 1.17 -14.03
CA MET A 37 5.45 1.94 -14.46
C MET A 37 4.82 2.69 -13.29
N SER A 38 5.34 3.88 -13.03
CA SER A 38 4.80 4.81 -12.03
C SER A 38 4.61 6.19 -12.64
N GLU A 39 3.54 6.87 -12.23
CA GLU A 39 3.31 8.28 -12.58
C GLU A 39 3.89 9.24 -11.52
N VAL A 40 4.21 8.72 -10.33
CA VAL A 40 4.61 9.53 -9.17
C VAL A 40 6.11 9.44 -8.93
N PHE A 41 6.70 8.27 -9.17
CA PHE A 41 8.10 7.99 -8.87
C PHE A 41 8.86 7.55 -10.12
N ASP A 42 10.03 8.14 -10.32
CA ASP A 42 10.92 7.73 -11.40
C ASP A 42 11.95 6.69 -10.92
N GLU A 43 12.84 6.28 -11.84
CA GLU A 43 13.90 5.33 -11.51
C GLU A 43 14.87 5.84 -10.45
N LYS A 44 15.12 7.17 -10.41
CA LYS A 44 16.02 7.77 -9.42
C LYS A 44 15.39 7.74 -8.04
N ASP A 45 14.07 7.98 -7.94
CA ASP A 45 13.37 7.85 -6.68
C ASP A 45 13.55 6.44 -6.08
N TRP A 46 13.42 5.40 -6.90
CA TRP A 46 13.60 4.02 -6.43
C TRP A 46 15.04 3.72 -6.03
N GLU A 47 16.04 4.24 -6.76
CA GLU A 47 17.44 4.12 -6.37
C GLU A 47 17.72 4.73 -5.00
N GLU A 48 17.25 5.96 -4.76
CA GLU A 48 17.48 6.65 -3.48
C GLU A 48 16.80 5.93 -2.32
N VAL A 49 15.59 5.39 -2.53
CA VAL A 49 14.85 4.61 -1.53
C VAL A 49 15.57 3.29 -1.21
N MET A 50 16.16 2.63 -2.21
CA MET A 50 16.97 1.43 -1.99
C MET A 50 18.22 1.76 -1.17
N LYS A 51 18.94 2.83 -1.50
CA LYS A 51 20.17 3.29 -0.81
C LYS A 51 19.95 3.88 0.58
N ALA A 52 18.73 4.32 0.90
CA ALA A 52 18.41 4.95 2.17
C ALA A 52 18.83 4.07 3.36
N ALA A 53 19.39 4.67 4.42
CA ALA A 53 19.96 3.93 5.55
C ALA A 53 18.92 3.07 6.31
N ASP A 54 17.68 3.56 6.39
CA ASP A 54 16.60 2.88 7.09
C ASP A 54 15.22 3.10 6.43
N VAL A 55 14.20 2.41 6.96
CA VAL A 55 12.82 2.47 6.46
C VAL A 55 12.20 3.85 6.64
N ARG A 56 12.52 4.58 7.71
CA ARG A 56 12.00 5.94 7.95
C ARG A 56 12.51 6.89 6.88
N THR A 57 13.82 6.91 6.63
CA THR A 57 14.42 7.74 5.58
C THR A 57 13.83 7.40 4.21
N SER A 58 13.59 6.12 3.95
CA SER A 58 12.95 5.64 2.72
C SER A 58 11.54 6.26 2.54
N ILE A 59 10.72 6.27 3.60
CA ILE A 59 9.36 6.83 3.57
C ILE A 59 9.40 8.37 3.48
N GLU A 60 10.30 9.04 4.20
CA GLU A 60 10.46 10.50 4.17
C GLU A 60 10.86 11.00 2.78
N TYR A 61 11.74 10.26 2.09
CA TYR A 61 12.12 10.53 0.72
C TYR A 61 10.92 10.43 -0.23
N LEU A 62 10.19 9.31 -0.20
CA LEU A 62 8.99 9.09 -1.02
C LEU A 62 7.90 10.15 -0.75
N LEU A 63 7.72 10.56 0.51
CA LEU A 63 6.81 11.65 0.85
C LEU A 63 7.23 12.97 0.21
N THR A 64 8.53 13.26 0.20
CA THR A 64 9.08 14.47 -0.42
C THR A 64 8.86 14.44 -1.93
N SER A 65 9.18 13.34 -2.61
CA SER A 65 8.92 13.20 -4.05
C SER A 65 7.43 13.31 -4.38
N ALA A 66 6.55 12.68 -3.60
CA ALA A 66 5.10 12.80 -3.75
C ALA A 66 4.58 14.23 -3.52
N ARG A 67 5.26 15.06 -2.71
CA ARG A 67 4.95 16.49 -2.55
C ARG A 67 5.32 17.30 -3.78
N LEU A 68 6.48 17.04 -4.37
CA LEU A 68 6.96 17.75 -5.57
C LEU A 68 6.00 17.61 -6.75
N VAL A 69 5.43 16.41 -6.95
CA VAL A 69 4.47 16.14 -8.03
C VAL A 69 3.00 16.30 -7.62
N ILE A 70 2.74 16.81 -6.41
CA ILE A 70 1.38 17.11 -5.89
C ILE A 70 0.48 15.84 -5.86
N ALA A 71 1.07 14.66 -5.65
CA ALA A 71 0.35 13.40 -5.51
C ALA A 71 -0.33 13.29 -4.13
N ARG A 72 -1.50 13.94 -3.97
CA ARG A 72 -2.18 14.05 -2.67
C ARG A 72 -2.51 12.71 -2.02
N ASP A 73 -3.02 11.74 -2.78
CA ASP A 73 -3.41 10.43 -2.23
C ASP A 73 -2.17 9.67 -1.68
N HIS A 74 -1.02 9.77 -2.36
CA HIS A 74 0.28 9.27 -1.87
C HIS A 74 0.76 10.01 -0.63
N GLN A 75 0.68 11.35 -0.61
CA GLN A 75 1.06 12.14 0.56
C GLN A 75 0.27 11.73 1.81
N TYR A 76 -1.05 11.52 1.69
CA TYR A 76 -1.85 11.02 2.82
C TYR A 76 -1.36 9.65 3.30
N MET A 77 -1.13 8.71 2.38
CA MET A 77 -0.61 7.38 2.72
C MET A 77 0.74 7.46 3.43
N PHE A 78 1.70 8.23 2.91
CA PHE A 78 3.03 8.31 3.53
C PHE A 78 3.04 9.00 4.88
N ASN A 79 2.18 10.00 5.10
CA ASN A 79 2.02 10.58 6.44
C ASN A 79 1.47 9.55 7.44
N ASP A 80 0.52 8.71 7.03
CA ASP A 80 0.01 7.62 7.89
C ASP A 80 1.08 6.56 8.15
N LEU A 81 1.90 6.24 7.13
CA LEU A 81 3.02 5.30 7.27
C LEU A 81 4.08 5.80 8.25
N LEU A 82 4.48 7.07 8.19
CA LEU A 82 5.47 7.63 9.13
C LEU A 82 4.97 7.57 10.58
N LYS A 83 3.71 7.97 10.81
CA LYS A 83 3.10 7.93 12.15
C LYS A 83 3.07 6.52 12.74
N GLU A 84 2.73 5.52 11.94
CA GLU A 84 2.70 4.12 12.43
C GLU A 84 4.12 3.53 12.55
N TYR A 85 5.06 3.94 11.70
CA TYR A 85 6.42 3.48 11.81
C TYR A 85 7.06 3.94 13.12
N GLU A 86 6.89 5.22 13.48
CA GLU A 86 7.40 5.80 14.73
C GLU A 86 6.88 5.06 15.97
N SER A 87 5.64 4.55 15.93
CA SER A 87 5.05 3.85 17.07
C SER A 87 5.39 2.35 17.13
N SER A 88 5.49 1.69 15.98
CA SER A 88 5.48 0.22 15.91
C SER A 88 6.75 -0.43 15.39
N HIS A 89 7.53 0.28 14.57
CA HIS A 89 8.68 -0.25 13.84
C HIS A 89 8.38 -1.58 13.09
N SER A 90 7.11 -1.82 12.75
CA SER A 90 6.65 -3.10 12.22
C SER A 90 6.37 -3.01 10.72
N LEU A 91 7.16 -3.72 9.92
CA LEU A 91 6.98 -3.78 8.47
C LEU A 91 5.57 -4.28 8.09
N SER A 92 5.07 -5.32 8.75
CA SER A 92 3.73 -5.87 8.50
C SER A 92 2.61 -4.83 8.68
N LYS A 93 2.77 -3.89 9.62
CA LYS A 93 1.80 -2.82 9.81
C LYS A 93 1.86 -1.76 8.71
N LEU A 94 3.06 -1.45 8.21
CA LEU A 94 3.22 -0.56 7.05
C LEU A 94 2.53 -1.16 5.81
N GLU A 95 2.70 -2.45 5.59
CA GLU A 95 2.02 -3.16 4.50
C GLU A 95 0.49 -3.08 4.63
N MET A 96 -0.02 -3.25 5.85
CA MET A 96 -1.44 -3.11 6.13
C MET A 96 -1.96 -1.70 5.84
N ILE A 97 -1.19 -0.66 6.15
CA ILE A 97 -1.56 0.74 5.83
C ILE A 97 -1.60 0.97 4.33
N MET A 98 -0.61 0.49 3.58
CA MET A 98 -0.62 0.59 2.11
C MET A 98 -1.82 -0.14 1.50
N ASP A 99 -2.12 -1.34 2.00
CA ASP A 99 -3.28 -2.11 1.56
C ASP A 99 -4.61 -1.39 1.86
N ARG A 100 -4.73 -0.76 3.03
CA ARG A 100 -5.90 0.09 3.37
C ARG A 100 -5.98 1.34 2.49
N GLY A 101 -4.84 1.94 2.16
CA GLY A 101 -4.74 3.04 1.21
C GLY A 101 -5.30 2.66 -0.16
N LEU A 102 -4.88 1.52 -0.70
CA LEU A 102 -5.38 0.99 -1.97
C LEU A 102 -6.89 0.67 -1.92
N LEU A 103 -7.36 0.06 -0.83
CA LEU A 103 -8.80 -0.18 -0.60
C LEU A 103 -9.59 1.14 -0.64
N LYS A 104 -9.13 2.17 0.08
CA LYS A 104 -9.79 3.48 0.16
C LYS A 104 -9.82 4.18 -1.20
N THR A 105 -8.71 4.16 -1.93
CA THR A 105 -8.62 4.73 -3.28
C THR A 105 -9.57 4.00 -4.25
N SER A 106 -9.66 2.67 -4.15
CA SER A 106 -10.57 1.86 -4.96
C SER A 106 -12.05 2.17 -4.65
N LEU A 107 -12.42 2.29 -3.37
CA LEU A 107 -13.77 2.70 -2.95
C LEU A 107 -14.13 4.10 -3.44
N LYS A 108 -13.21 5.07 -3.31
CA LYS A 108 -13.38 6.45 -3.79
C LYS A 108 -13.59 6.47 -5.31
N MET A 109 -12.85 5.64 -6.04
CA MET A 109 -12.99 5.51 -7.50
C MET A 109 -14.38 4.99 -7.88
N LEU A 110 -14.89 3.94 -7.22
CA LEU A 110 -16.23 3.40 -7.49
C LEU A 110 -17.34 4.41 -7.17
N LYS A 111 -17.21 5.19 -6.08
CA LYS A 111 -18.22 6.19 -5.67
C LYS A 111 -18.27 7.41 -6.59
N ARG A 112 -17.11 7.88 -7.07
CA ARG A 112 -17.00 9.17 -7.80
C ARG A 112 -17.16 9.03 -9.31
N TYR A 113 -16.83 7.88 -9.87
CA TYR A 113 -16.74 7.68 -11.32
C TYR A 113 -17.67 6.59 -11.85
N THR A 114 -18.69 6.19 -11.06
CA THR A 114 -19.77 5.29 -11.50
C THR A 114 -20.38 5.65 -12.85
N PRO A 115 -20.60 6.93 -13.22
CA PRO A 115 -21.26 7.25 -14.49
C PRO A 115 -20.37 7.11 -15.74
N PHE A 116 -19.06 6.86 -15.61
CA PHE A 116 -18.16 6.72 -16.75
C PHE A 116 -17.57 5.31 -16.79
N PHE A 117 -17.99 4.48 -17.75
CA PHE A 117 -17.43 3.14 -17.96
C PHE A 117 -15.96 3.28 -18.38
N ASN A 118 -15.04 3.12 -17.42
CA ASN A 118 -13.60 3.21 -17.63
C ASN A 118 -12.89 2.02 -16.98
N ILE A 119 -11.77 1.59 -17.55
CA ILE A 119 -11.01 0.42 -17.05
C ILE A 119 -10.57 0.59 -15.58
N GLY A 120 -10.40 1.82 -15.10
CA GLY A 120 -10.15 2.10 -13.69
C GLY A 120 -11.28 1.69 -12.75
N LEU A 121 -12.52 1.73 -13.21
CA LEU A 121 -13.68 1.25 -12.45
C LEU A 121 -13.62 -0.27 -12.27
N LEU A 122 -13.33 -1.00 -13.35
CA LEU A 122 -13.18 -2.46 -13.32
C LEU A 122 -12.02 -2.88 -12.40
N LEU A 123 -10.88 -2.21 -12.50
CA LEU A 123 -9.72 -2.50 -11.66
C LEU A 123 -9.98 -2.18 -10.19
N ALA A 124 -10.63 -1.04 -9.90
CA ALA A 124 -11.04 -0.71 -8.54
C ALA A 124 -11.98 -1.80 -7.97
N PHE A 125 -12.97 -2.25 -8.75
CA PHE A 125 -13.86 -3.34 -8.35
C PHE A 125 -13.10 -4.64 -8.07
N LEU A 126 -12.19 -5.04 -8.95
CA LEU A 126 -11.36 -6.23 -8.78
C LEU A 126 -10.49 -6.13 -7.51
N ASN A 127 -9.93 -4.95 -7.22
CA ASN A 127 -9.16 -4.72 -6.00
C ASN A 127 -10.04 -4.88 -4.74
N LEU A 128 -11.28 -4.40 -4.75
CA LEU A 128 -12.20 -4.65 -3.62
C LEU A 128 -12.48 -6.14 -3.44
N LYS A 129 -12.73 -6.87 -4.53
CA LYS A 129 -12.95 -8.33 -4.49
C LYS A 129 -11.71 -9.09 -4.02
N TRP A 130 -10.52 -8.63 -4.39
CA TRP A 130 -9.27 -9.17 -3.88
C TRP A 130 -9.16 -9.02 -2.36
N PHE A 131 -9.50 -7.87 -1.80
CA PHE A 131 -9.50 -7.67 -0.35
C PHE A 131 -10.58 -8.50 0.37
N GLU A 132 -11.76 -8.66 -0.21
CA GLU A 132 -12.79 -9.58 0.32
C GLU A 132 -12.26 -11.02 0.43
N VAL A 133 -11.66 -11.53 -0.66
CA VAL A 133 -11.08 -12.88 -0.69
C VAL A 133 -9.92 -13.03 0.31
N ARG A 134 -9.06 -12.01 0.42
CA ARG A 134 -7.96 -12.00 1.40
C ARG A 134 -8.48 -12.04 2.83
N ASN A 135 -9.54 -11.30 3.14
CA ASN A 135 -10.18 -11.31 4.46
C ASN A 135 -10.79 -12.67 4.77
N LEU A 136 -11.53 -13.26 3.83
CA LEU A 136 -12.08 -14.62 3.98
C LEU A 136 -10.97 -15.64 4.23
N ARG A 137 -9.87 -15.58 3.46
CA ARG A 137 -8.71 -16.45 3.68
C ARG A 137 -8.10 -16.26 5.06
N ALA A 138 -7.97 -15.02 5.53
CA ALA A 138 -7.45 -14.72 6.86
C ALA A 138 -8.35 -15.29 7.97
N VAL A 139 -9.67 -15.24 7.80
CA VAL A 139 -10.63 -15.88 8.73
C VAL A 139 -10.48 -17.39 8.72
N VAL A 140 -10.54 -18.03 7.55
CA VAL A 140 -10.44 -19.49 7.42
C VAL A 140 -9.13 -20.01 8.03
N LYS A 141 -7.99 -19.42 7.63
CA LYS A 141 -6.67 -19.81 8.17
C LYS A 141 -6.51 -19.46 9.65
N GLY A 142 -7.12 -18.36 10.10
CA GLY A 142 -7.09 -17.99 11.52
C GLY A 142 -7.82 -19.01 12.39
N VAL A 143 -9.02 -19.42 11.97
CA VAL A 143 -9.83 -20.42 12.66
C VAL A 143 -9.14 -21.79 12.64
N GLU A 144 -8.62 -22.22 11.49
CA GLU A 144 -7.88 -23.49 11.34
C GLU A 144 -6.68 -23.57 12.31
N ASN A 145 -5.98 -22.45 12.53
CA ASN A 145 -4.83 -22.39 13.43
C ASN A 145 -5.19 -22.03 14.89
N GLY A 146 -6.47 -22.01 15.26
CA GLY A 146 -6.92 -21.70 16.62
C GLY A 146 -6.60 -20.27 17.09
N ILE A 147 -6.45 -19.32 16.16
CA ILE A 147 -6.22 -17.90 16.49
C ILE A 147 -7.52 -17.29 17.03
N SER A 148 -7.43 -16.50 18.10
CA SER A 148 -8.61 -15.86 18.69
C SER A 148 -9.31 -14.89 17.70
N PRO A 149 -10.65 -14.78 17.74
CA PRO A 149 -11.40 -13.88 16.87
C PRO A 149 -10.89 -12.43 16.89
N ASP A 150 -10.50 -11.91 18.06
CA ASP A 150 -9.95 -10.55 18.21
C ASP A 150 -8.64 -10.35 17.46
N LYS A 151 -7.77 -11.37 17.44
CA LYS A 151 -6.51 -11.33 16.70
C LYS A 151 -6.77 -11.42 15.19
N ILE A 152 -7.69 -12.29 14.76
CA ILE A 152 -8.09 -12.41 13.34
C ILE A 152 -8.65 -11.08 12.85
N ARG A 153 -9.55 -10.44 13.62
CA ARG A 153 -10.18 -9.17 13.25
C ARG A 153 -9.15 -8.06 12.98
N LYS A 154 -8.05 -8.04 13.73
CA LYS A 154 -6.95 -7.07 13.53
C LYS A 154 -6.18 -7.27 12.22
N LEU A 155 -6.23 -8.47 11.63
CA LEU A 155 -5.59 -8.79 10.35
C LEU A 155 -6.46 -8.45 9.14
N LEU A 156 -7.75 -8.14 9.36
CA LEU A 156 -8.66 -7.83 8.28
C LEU A 156 -8.40 -6.43 7.71
N ILE A 157 -8.46 -6.33 6.40
CA ILE A 157 -8.36 -5.08 5.66
C ILE A 157 -9.80 -4.66 5.34
N LEU A 158 -10.38 -3.89 6.25
CA LEU A 158 -11.75 -3.41 6.16
C LEU A 158 -11.78 -1.93 5.74
N PRO A 159 -12.88 -1.47 5.11
CA PRO A 159 -13.15 -0.05 5.01
C PRO A 159 -13.19 0.52 6.44
N ILE A 160 -12.58 1.68 6.67
CA ILE A 160 -12.74 2.34 7.97
C ILE A 160 -14.20 2.79 8.02
N ASP A 161 -14.97 2.24 8.96
CA ASP A 161 -16.32 2.72 9.25
C ASP A 161 -16.22 4.18 9.72
N ASP A 162 -16.88 5.09 9.02
CA ASP A 162 -17.10 6.47 9.44
C ASP A 162 -18.22 6.52 10.50
N THR A 163 -18.26 5.55 11.42
CA THR A 163 -19.27 5.44 12.49
C THR A 163 -18.79 6.01 13.82
N SER A 164 -17.81 6.92 13.78
CA SER A 164 -17.46 7.80 14.91
C SER A 164 -17.79 9.26 14.56
N ARG A 165 -19.03 9.49 14.13
CA ARG A 165 -19.71 10.78 14.16
C ARG A 165 -21.06 10.62 14.84
#